data_AF-A0A373TBH8-F1
#
_entry.id   AF-A0A373TBH8-F1
#
_cell.length_a   1.000
_cell.length_b   1.000
_cell.length_c   1.000
_cell.angle_alpha   90.00
_cell.angle_beta   90.00
_cell.angle_gamma   90.00
#
_symmetry.space_group_name_H-M   'P 1'
#
loop_
_entity.id
_entity.type
_entity.pdbx_description
1 polymer ?
#
loop_
_entity_poly.entity_id
_entity_poly.type
_entity_poly.pdbx_seq_one_letter_code
_entity_poly.pdbx_strand_id
1 'polypeptide(L)'
;MIKSILTVVFGILLLLAFIALIVWSVQVSKEKIANKRSRRTTAVKKKYEEALEGDTEADMGYWYNKEDMEDGDAITRLRCEHHFNKLEECINDLVVEMYDCGLVRTEELYMIAYGIEALTPDSPVFHITGVSSDDDDAPVTSLPPVSTDAQRKIYERWTSYVNALLQLVEIRTSEDNKKAIIDGLMTYGRKNLLTLLYSPE
;
A
#
# COMPACT_ATOMS: atom_id res chain seq x y z
N MET A 1 -53.63 -28.88 46.80
CA MET A 1 -53.76 -28.40 45.40
C MET A 1 -53.21 -26.98 45.22
N ILE A 2 -53.69 -25.97 45.95
CA ILE A 2 -53.26 -24.55 45.85
C ILE A 2 -51.74 -24.34 46.08
N LYS A 3 -51.15 -25.00 47.09
CA LYS A 3 -49.71 -24.90 47.38
C LYS A 3 -48.79 -25.39 46.24
N SER A 4 -49.23 -26.41 45.49
CA SER A 4 -48.49 -26.97 44.34
C SER A 4 -48.57 -26.06 43.11
N ILE A 5 -49.73 -25.44 42.88
CA ILE A 5 -49.92 -24.49 41.78
C ILE A 5 -49.07 -23.25 42.03
N LEU A 6 -49.05 -22.74 43.26
CA LEU A 6 -48.26 -21.57 43.63
C LEU A 6 -46.74 -21.79 43.45
N THR A 7 -46.24 -22.99 43.78
CA THR A 7 -44.82 -23.34 43.58
C THR A 7 -44.46 -23.47 42.11
N VAL A 8 -45.34 -24.02 41.27
CA VAL A 8 -45.13 -24.10 39.82
C VAL A 8 -45.12 -22.70 39.18
N VAL A 9 -46.07 -21.84 39.55
CA VAL A 9 -46.12 -20.45 39.06
C VAL A 9 -44.88 -19.67 39.49
N PHE A 10 -44.44 -19.83 40.74
CA PHE A 10 -43.22 -19.20 41.23
C PHE A 10 -41.96 -19.71 40.51
N GLY A 11 -41.90 -21.01 40.21
CA GLY A 11 -40.80 -21.61 39.42
C GLY A 11 -40.73 -21.06 38.00
N ILE A 12 -41.88 -20.89 37.33
CA ILE A 12 -41.94 -20.30 35.98
C ILE A 12 -41.49 -18.83 36.01
N LEU A 13 -41.93 -18.05 37.02
CA LEU A 13 -41.49 -16.66 37.18
C LEU A 13 -39.99 -16.55 37.40
N LEU A 14 -39.40 -17.43 38.22
CA LEU A 14 -37.95 -17.48 38.42
C LEU A 14 -37.20 -17.84 37.14
N LEU A 15 -37.72 -18.79 36.35
CA LEU A 15 -37.12 -19.16 35.06
C LEU A 15 -37.12 -17.97 34.09
N LEU A 16 -38.25 -17.25 33.99
CA LEU A 16 -38.36 -16.07 33.12
C LEU A 16 -37.41 -14.94 33.57
N ALA A 17 -37.33 -14.70 34.88
CA ALA A 17 -36.39 -13.72 35.44
C ALA A 17 -34.92 -14.11 35.15
N PHE A 18 -34.59 -15.41 35.24
CA PHE A 18 -33.25 -15.90 34.94
C PHE A 18 -32.88 -15.75 33.46
N ILE A 19 -33.81 -16.06 32.55
CA ILE A 19 -33.61 -15.85 31.11
C ILE A 19 -33.41 -14.36 30.80
N ALA A 20 -34.21 -13.48 31.40
CA ALA A 20 -34.06 -12.04 31.23
C ALA A 20 -32.69 -11.53 31.69
N LEU A 21 -32.18 -12.05 32.81
CA LEU A 21 -30.83 -11.72 33.31
C LEU A 21 -29.72 -12.21 32.37
N ILE A 22 -29.86 -13.39 31.76
CA ILE A 22 -28.89 -13.89 30.77
C ILE A 22 -28.86 -12.98 29.53
N VAL A 23 -30.03 -12.64 28.99
CA VAL A 23 -30.13 -11.78 27.80
C VAL A 23 -29.53 -10.39 28.08
N TRP A 24 -29.86 -9.80 29.23
CA TRP A 24 -29.28 -8.53 29.67
C TRP A 24 -27.75 -8.62 29.79
N SER A 25 -27.24 -9.68 30.42
CA SER A 25 -25.81 -9.88 30.63
C SER A 25 -25.04 -10.00 29.30
N VAL A 26 -25.63 -10.69 28.31
CA VAL A 26 -25.06 -10.81 26.96
C VAL A 26 -25.06 -9.46 26.23
N GLN A 27 -26.15 -8.69 26.30
CA GLN A 27 -26.22 -7.37 25.68
C GLN A 27 -25.20 -6.39 26.28
N VAL A 28 -25.12 -6.30 27.60
CA VAL A 28 -24.15 -5.44 28.30
C VAL A 28 -22.72 -5.87 28.01
N SER A 29 -22.45 -7.18 27.91
CA SER A 29 -21.12 -7.68 27.56
C SER A 29 -20.73 -7.30 26.12
N LYS A 30 -21.66 -7.40 25.17
CA LYS A 30 -21.45 -6.97 23.77
C LYS A 30 -21.17 -5.46 23.69
N GLU A 31 -21.93 -4.63 24.38
CA GLU A 31 -21.70 -3.18 24.44
C GLU A 31 -20.36 -2.83 25.07
N LYS A 32 -19.99 -3.50 26.18
CA LYS A 32 -18.67 -3.27 26.82
C LYS A 32 -17.51 -3.65 25.92
N ILE A 33 -17.63 -4.75 25.17
CA ILE A 33 -16.61 -5.18 24.20
C ILE A 33 -16.53 -4.20 23.04
N ALA A 34 -17.67 -3.75 22.50
CA ALA A 34 -17.73 -2.75 21.45
C ALA A 34 -17.10 -1.42 21.89
N ASN A 35 -17.45 -0.93 23.08
CA ASN A 35 -16.86 0.28 23.67
C ASN A 35 -15.37 0.13 23.96
N LYS A 36 -14.90 -1.05 24.39
CA LYS A 36 -13.47 -1.30 24.61
C LYS A 36 -12.70 -1.31 23.29
N ARG A 37 -13.26 -1.91 22.23
CA ARG A 37 -12.70 -1.87 20.86
C ARG A 37 -12.65 -0.44 20.33
N SER A 38 -13.75 0.31 20.44
CA SER A 38 -13.84 1.72 20.04
C SER A 38 -12.81 2.60 20.77
N ARG A 39 -12.68 2.47 22.10
CA ARG A 39 -11.67 3.22 22.86
C ARG A 39 -10.24 2.85 22.47
N ARG A 40 -9.99 1.58 22.14
CA ARG A 40 -8.68 1.12 21.65
C ARG A 40 -8.36 1.70 20.28
N THR A 41 -9.32 1.73 19.35
CA THR A 41 -9.14 2.36 18.03
C THR A 41 -8.89 3.87 18.15
N THR A 42 -9.64 4.58 19.01
CA THR A 42 -9.41 6.02 19.24
C THR A 42 -8.05 6.29 19.89
N ALA A 43 -7.63 5.46 20.85
CA ALA A 43 -6.32 5.61 21.50
C ALA A 43 -5.16 5.31 20.53
N VAL A 44 -5.32 4.35 19.61
CA VAL A 44 -4.32 4.08 18.58
C VAL A 44 -4.26 5.23 17.58
N LYS A 45 -5.41 5.72 17.10
CA LYS A 45 -5.48 6.91 16.22
C LYS A 45 -4.78 8.12 16.85
N LYS A 46 -5.08 8.42 18.11
CA LYS A 46 -4.44 9.53 18.84
C LYS A 46 -2.92 9.36 18.96
N LYS A 47 -2.43 8.13 19.20
CA LYS A 47 -0.99 7.86 19.24
C LYS A 47 -0.32 8.00 17.87
N TYR A 48 -1.00 7.65 16.79
CA TYR A 48 -0.53 7.87 15.44
C TYR A 48 -0.50 9.37 15.11
N GLU A 49 -1.57 10.11 15.42
CA GLU A 49 -1.64 11.56 15.28
C GLU A 49 -0.52 12.26 16.09
N GLU A 50 -0.29 11.85 17.35
CA GLU A 50 0.79 12.37 18.19
C GLU A 50 2.20 12.01 17.66
N ALA A 51 2.35 10.87 16.95
CA ALA A 51 3.61 10.48 16.32
C ALA A 51 3.87 11.28 15.03
N LEU A 52 2.83 11.59 14.26
CA LEU A 52 2.91 12.50 13.10
C LEU A 52 3.23 13.94 13.51
N GLU A 53 2.65 14.43 14.61
CA GLU A 53 2.89 15.79 15.11
C GLU A 53 4.35 16.02 15.58
N GLY A 54 5.13 14.96 15.77
CA GLY A 54 6.55 15.02 16.15
C GLY A 54 7.50 15.45 15.02
N ASP A 55 7.10 15.29 13.76
CA ASP A 55 7.85 15.75 12.58
C ASP A 55 7.33 17.11 12.13
N THR A 56 7.91 18.18 12.66
CA THR A 56 7.52 19.57 12.39
C THR A 56 7.98 20.10 11.03
N GLU A 57 7.87 19.31 9.96
CA GLU A 57 7.78 19.83 8.59
C GLU A 57 6.31 19.80 8.18
N ALA A 58 5.83 20.84 7.49
CA ALA A 58 4.42 20.91 7.12
C ALA A 58 4.09 19.78 6.13
N ASP A 59 3.35 18.76 6.60
CA ASP A 59 2.86 17.63 5.80
C ASP A 59 2.29 18.13 4.47
N MET A 60 2.96 17.78 3.36
CA MET A 60 2.53 18.16 2.02
C MET A 60 1.37 17.30 1.54
N GLY A 61 1.15 16.15 2.16
CA GLY A 61 0.11 15.20 1.82
C GLY A 61 0.55 13.75 2.05
N TYR A 62 -0.32 12.84 1.65
CA TYR A 62 -0.03 11.41 1.72
C TYR A 62 -0.56 10.69 0.50
N TRP A 63 -0.05 9.49 0.25
CA TRP A 63 -0.60 8.57 -0.74
C TRP A 63 -0.89 7.20 -0.11
N TYR A 64 -1.73 6.41 -0.77
CA TYR A 64 -1.96 5.03 -0.38
C TYR A 64 -2.33 4.18 -1.59
N ASN A 65 -2.02 2.88 -1.53
CA ASN A 65 -2.54 1.89 -2.46
C ASN A 65 -4.01 1.57 -2.11
N LYS A 66 -4.91 1.64 -3.09
CA LYS A 66 -6.35 1.41 -2.88
C LYS A 66 -6.64 -0.04 -2.49
N GLU A 67 -5.87 -0.99 -3.02
CA GLU A 67 -6.06 -2.42 -2.73
C GLU A 67 -5.78 -2.72 -1.24
N ASP A 68 -4.75 -2.10 -0.67
CA ASP A 68 -4.43 -2.21 0.76
C ASP A 68 -5.55 -1.66 1.68
N MET A 69 -6.38 -0.76 1.15
CA MET A 69 -7.44 -0.09 1.88
C MET A 69 -8.80 -0.81 1.81
N GLU A 70 -9.02 -1.72 0.85
CA GLU A 70 -10.33 -2.33 0.60
C GLU A 70 -10.83 -3.18 1.78
N ASP A 71 -9.93 -3.86 2.50
CA ASP A 71 -10.26 -4.72 3.66
C ASP A 71 -9.74 -4.19 5.01
N GLY A 72 -9.14 -2.99 5.03
CA GLY A 72 -8.49 -2.42 6.20
C GLY A 72 -9.46 -1.84 7.24
N ASP A 73 -9.29 -2.22 8.52
CA ASP A 73 -9.90 -1.49 9.64
C ASP A 73 -9.29 -0.07 9.77
N ALA A 74 -9.89 0.80 10.59
CA ALA A 74 -9.42 2.18 10.70
C ALA A 74 -7.93 2.32 11.13
N ILE A 75 -7.34 1.31 11.78
CA ILE A 75 -5.93 1.29 12.16
C ILE A 75 -5.08 0.82 10.98
N THR A 76 -5.53 -0.20 10.24
CA THR A 76 -4.87 -0.64 9.00
C THR A 76 -4.79 0.52 8.01
N ARG A 77 -5.87 1.28 7.85
CA ARG A 77 -5.89 2.42 6.92
C ARG A 77 -4.83 3.47 7.26
N LEU A 78 -4.71 3.87 8.52
CA LEU A 78 -3.66 4.82 8.96
C LEU A 78 -2.23 4.30 8.76
N ARG A 79 -2.04 2.97 8.69
CA ARG A 79 -0.72 2.37 8.44
C ARG A 79 -0.36 2.31 6.97
N CYS A 80 -1.37 2.31 6.10
CA CYS A 80 -1.21 2.30 4.65
C CYS A 80 -1.11 3.74 4.08
N GLU A 81 -1.20 4.78 4.91
CA GLU A 81 -0.97 6.16 4.50
C GLU A 81 0.54 6.46 4.53
N HIS A 82 1.09 6.71 3.35
CA HIS A 82 2.49 7.12 3.16
C HIS A 82 2.55 8.65 3.08
N HIS A 83 2.85 9.28 4.22
CA HIS A 83 2.98 10.73 4.34
C HIS A 83 4.30 11.22 3.76
N PHE A 84 4.29 12.41 3.14
CA PHE A 84 5.48 13.01 2.56
C PHE A 84 5.56 14.52 2.81
N ASN A 85 6.77 14.99 3.05
CA ASN A 85 7.07 16.41 3.26
C ASN A 85 7.81 17.03 2.07
N LYS A 86 8.29 16.21 1.13
CA LYS A 86 8.90 16.64 -0.13
C LYS A 86 8.29 15.90 -1.31
N LEU A 87 8.15 16.59 -2.44
CA LEU A 87 7.60 15.98 -3.66
C LEU A 87 8.51 14.88 -4.20
N GLU A 88 9.82 15.07 -4.12
CA GLU A 88 10.82 14.12 -4.62
C GLU A 88 10.78 12.78 -3.86
N GLU A 89 10.52 12.83 -2.55
CA GLU A 89 10.35 11.64 -1.71
C GLU A 89 9.09 10.87 -2.16
N CYS A 90 7.96 11.56 -2.31
CA CYS A 90 6.73 10.94 -2.82
C CYS A 90 6.90 10.35 -4.23
N ILE A 91 7.60 11.05 -5.13
CA ILE A 91 7.89 10.55 -6.47
C ILE A 91 8.74 9.27 -6.39
N ASN A 92 9.76 9.23 -5.54
CA ASN A 92 10.60 8.05 -5.39
C ASN A 92 9.81 6.87 -4.83
N ASP A 93 9.04 7.09 -3.77
CA ASP A 93 8.18 6.07 -3.14
C ASP A 93 7.20 5.48 -4.15
N LEU A 94 6.55 6.34 -4.96
CA LEU A 94 5.63 5.90 -6.00
C LEU A 94 6.34 5.16 -7.14
N VAL A 95 7.61 5.47 -7.44
CA VAL A 95 8.40 4.68 -8.41
C VAL A 95 8.71 3.30 -7.84
N VAL A 96 9.14 3.21 -6.57
CA VAL A 96 9.36 1.92 -5.88
C VAL A 96 8.08 1.09 -5.92
N GLU A 97 6.93 1.68 -5.58
CA GLU A 97 5.63 1.01 -5.64
C GLU A 97 5.31 0.45 -7.04
N MET A 98 5.70 1.16 -8.13
CA MET A 98 5.52 0.63 -9.49
C MET A 98 6.33 -0.65 -9.76
N TYR A 99 7.51 -0.80 -9.15
CA TYR A 99 8.30 -2.03 -9.24
C TYR A 99 7.72 -3.12 -8.33
N ASP A 100 7.36 -2.79 -7.09
CA ASP A 100 6.83 -3.74 -6.10
C ASP A 100 5.49 -4.34 -6.52
N CYS A 101 4.61 -3.54 -7.12
CA CYS A 101 3.36 -4.01 -7.73
C CYS A 101 3.57 -4.77 -9.05
N GLY A 102 4.81 -4.90 -9.53
CA GLY A 102 5.13 -5.55 -10.80
C GLY A 102 4.57 -4.82 -12.03
N LEU A 103 4.27 -3.52 -11.92
CA LEU A 103 3.84 -2.71 -13.07
C LEU A 103 4.99 -2.51 -14.05
N VAL A 104 6.19 -2.21 -13.54
CA VAL A 104 7.39 -2.05 -14.39
C VAL A 104 7.92 -3.43 -14.79
N ARG A 105 7.71 -3.77 -16.06
CA ARG A 105 8.27 -4.97 -16.69
C ARG A 105 9.63 -4.63 -17.30
N THR A 106 10.70 -4.87 -16.55
CA THR A 106 12.08 -4.54 -16.91
C THR A 106 12.55 -5.33 -18.14
N GLU A 107 12.06 -6.55 -18.32
CA GLU A 107 12.26 -7.36 -19.52
C GLU A 107 11.62 -6.74 -20.75
N GLU A 108 10.45 -6.12 -20.59
CA GLU A 108 9.78 -5.44 -21.70
C GLU A 108 10.57 -4.21 -22.14
N LEU A 109 11.06 -3.42 -21.18
CA LEU A 109 11.92 -2.27 -21.49
C LEU A 109 13.20 -2.71 -22.21
N TYR A 110 13.79 -3.82 -21.78
CA TYR A 110 14.99 -4.38 -22.40
C TYR A 110 14.72 -4.92 -23.82
N MET A 111 13.60 -5.60 -24.04
CA MET A 111 13.18 -6.07 -25.36
C MET A 111 12.86 -4.91 -26.31
N ILE A 112 12.29 -3.80 -25.83
CA ILE A 112 12.10 -2.59 -26.64
C ILE A 112 13.46 -2.03 -27.07
N ALA A 113 14.47 -2.08 -26.20
CA ALA A 113 15.80 -1.55 -26.44
C ALA A 113 16.59 -2.38 -27.47
N TYR A 114 16.60 -3.70 -27.30
CA TYR A 114 17.56 -4.58 -28.00
C TYR A 114 16.89 -5.70 -28.80
N GLY A 115 15.57 -5.84 -28.72
CA GLY A 115 14.80 -6.91 -29.37
C GLY A 115 14.67 -8.16 -28.49
N ILE A 116 13.74 -9.04 -28.87
CA ILE A 116 13.44 -10.27 -28.15
C ILE A 116 14.64 -11.23 -28.09
N GLU A 117 15.44 -11.27 -29.16
CA GLU A 117 16.63 -12.13 -29.25
C GLU A 117 17.74 -11.74 -28.26
N ALA A 118 17.68 -10.51 -27.71
CA ALA A 118 18.62 -10.06 -26.69
C ALA A 118 18.27 -10.54 -25.28
N LEU A 119 17.05 -11.09 -25.08
CA LEU A 119 16.58 -11.58 -23.80
C LEU A 119 17.02 -13.05 -23.59
N THR A 120 18.27 -13.19 -23.19
CA THR A 120 18.93 -14.46 -22.85
C THR A 120 18.94 -14.68 -21.33
N PRO A 121 19.17 -15.91 -20.83
CA PRO A 121 19.32 -16.15 -19.40
C PRO A 121 20.38 -15.27 -18.71
N ASP A 122 21.44 -14.91 -19.43
CA ASP A 122 22.53 -14.05 -18.93
C ASP A 122 22.22 -12.54 -19.03
N SER A 123 21.00 -12.16 -19.45
CA SER A 123 20.64 -10.76 -19.64
C SER A 123 20.54 -10.06 -18.27
N PRO A 124 21.02 -8.80 -18.15
CA PRO A 124 21.05 -8.05 -16.90
C PRO A 124 19.74 -8.09 -16.11
N VAL A 125 18.61 -8.10 -16.81
CA VAL A 125 17.24 -8.15 -16.29
C VAL A 125 16.97 -9.34 -15.36
N PHE A 126 17.59 -10.51 -15.63
CA PHE A 126 17.36 -11.72 -14.84
C PHE A 126 18.27 -11.81 -13.60
N HIS A 127 19.30 -10.98 -13.54
CA HIS A 127 20.22 -10.89 -12.39
C HIS A 127 19.86 -9.74 -11.43
N ILE A 128 18.69 -9.11 -11.61
CA ILE A 128 18.25 -7.94 -10.82
C ILE A 128 17.69 -8.33 -9.46
N THR A 129 17.23 -9.57 -9.29
CA THR A 129 16.85 -10.07 -7.97
C THR A 129 18.10 -10.50 -7.22
N GLY A 130 18.41 -9.85 -6.10
CA GLY A 130 19.55 -10.14 -5.20
C GLY A 130 19.55 -11.52 -4.53
N VAL A 131 19.13 -12.57 -5.24
CA VAL A 131 19.41 -13.96 -4.91
C VAL A 131 20.64 -14.33 -5.73
N SER A 132 21.80 -13.84 -5.31
CA SER A 132 23.07 -14.36 -5.79
C SER A 132 23.18 -15.82 -5.37
N SER A 133 22.92 -16.73 -6.31
CA SER A 133 23.67 -17.97 -6.33
C SER A 133 25.05 -17.62 -6.89
N ASP A 134 25.97 -17.34 -5.95
CA ASP A 134 27.40 -17.08 -6.13
C ASP A 134 27.81 -15.59 -6.18
N ASP A 135 28.77 -15.23 -5.30
CA ASP A 135 29.32 -13.89 -5.02
C ASP A 135 30.15 -13.27 -6.18
N ASP A 136 30.05 -13.80 -7.40
CA ASP A 136 30.94 -13.45 -8.53
C ASP A 136 30.29 -12.57 -9.62
N ASP A 137 28.99 -12.29 -9.56
CA ASP A 137 28.33 -11.44 -10.56
C ASP A 137 28.54 -9.94 -10.25
N ALA A 138 29.53 -9.35 -10.90
CA ALA A 138 29.77 -7.91 -10.85
C ALA A 138 28.53 -7.13 -11.34
N PRO A 139 28.16 -6.01 -10.69
CA PRO A 139 27.01 -5.22 -11.10
C PRO A 139 27.20 -4.70 -12.52
N VAL A 140 26.13 -4.77 -13.32
CA VAL A 140 26.13 -4.24 -14.69
C VAL A 140 26.26 -2.73 -14.61
N THR A 141 27.45 -2.21 -14.95
CA THR A 141 27.76 -0.78 -14.88
C THR A 141 27.44 -0.02 -16.17
N SER A 142 27.20 -0.73 -17.27
CA SER A 142 26.88 -0.11 -18.57
C SER A 142 26.09 -1.06 -19.47
N LEU A 143 25.32 -0.48 -20.39
CA LEU A 143 24.59 -1.20 -21.43
C LEU A 143 24.99 -0.67 -22.81
N PRO A 144 24.79 -1.46 -23.88
CA PRO A 144 24.92 -0.96 -25.25
C PRO A 144 24.05 0.28 -25.49
N PRO A 145 24.45 1.20 -26.38
CA PRO A 145 23.67 2.42 -26.62
C PRO A 145 22.27 2.08 -27.13
N VAL A 146 21.26 2.70 -26.52
CA VAL A 146 19.86 2.57 -26.91
C VAL A 146 19.57 3.56 -28.04
N SER A 147 18.91 3.09 -29.11
CA SER A 147 18.53 3.95 -30.23
C SER A 147 17.50 5.01 -29.81
N THR A 148 17.46 6.15 -30.50
CA THR A 148 16.46 7.20 -30.22
C THR A 148 15.02 6.72 -30.38
N ASP A 149 14.76 5.83 -31.35
CA ASP A 149 13.45 5.22 -31.57
C ASP A 149 13.05 4.31 -30.40
N ALA A 150 13.98 3.47 -29.95
CA ALA A 150 13.76 2.62 -28.79
C ALA A 150 13.57 3.42 -27.51
N GLN A 151 14.36 4.48 -27.28
CA GLN A 151 14.20 5.36 -26.12
C GLN A 151 12.81 6.03 -26.10
N ARG A 152 12.28 6.43 -27.27
CA ARG A 152 10.92 6.96 -27.38
C ARG A 152 9.88 5.91 -26.98
N LYS A 153 10.01 4.68 -27.48
CA LYS A 153 9.10 3.56 -27.15
C LYS A 153 9.17 3.16 -25.67
N ILE A 154 10.36 3.16 -25.08
CA ILE A 154 10.57 2.95 -23.64
C ILE A 154 9.80 4.00 -22.84
N TYR A 155 9.92 5.27 -23.22
CA TYR A 155 9.18 6.36 -22.57
C TYR A 155 7.66 6.22 -22.73
N GLU A 156 7.16 5.90 -23.93
CA GLU A 156 5.73 5.62 -24.17
C GLU A 156 5.23 4.46 -23.29
N ARG A 157 6.05 3.43 -23.12
CA ARG A 157 5.74 2.30 -22.25
C ARG A 157 5.73 2.69 -20.77
N TRP A 158 6.72 3.46 -20.34
CA TRP A 158 6.78 4.01 -18.98
C TRP A 158 5.54 4.86 -18.65
N THR A 159 5.12 5.75 -19.56
CA THR A 159 3.87 6.52 -19.41
C THR A 159 2.67 5.61 -19.18
N SER A 160 2.62 4.46 -19.84
CA SER A 160 1.54 3.47 -19.62
C SER A 160 1.59 2.87 -18.21
N TYR A 161 2.78 2.61 -17.66
CA TYR A 161 2.94 2.15 -16.28
C TYR A 161 2.51 3.20 -15.26
N VAL A 162 2.88 4.47 -15.46
CA VAL A 162 2.44 5.57 -14.60
C VAL A 162 0.91 5.68 -14.61
N ASN A 163 0.28 5.58 -15.79
CA ASN A 163 -1.18 5.62 -15.89
C ASN A 163 -1.86 4.44 -15.15
N ALA A 164 -1.24 3.25 -15.17
CA ALA A 164 -1.71 2.11 -14.40
C ALA A 164 -1.58 2.34 -12.89
N LEU A 165 -0.43 2.86 -12.43
CA LEU A 165 -0.22 3.22 -11.02
C LEU A 165 -1.31 4.18 -10.52
N LEU A 166 -1.61 5.23 -11.28
CA LEU A 166 -2.62 6.23 -10.90
C LEU A 166 -4.04 5.65 -10.79
N GLN A 167 -4.31 4.47 -11.35
CA GLN A 167 -5.55 3.73 -11.11
C GLN A 167 -5.51 2.98 -9.77
N LEU A 168 -4.35 2.48 -9.36
CA LEU A 168 -4.14 1.72 -8.12
C LEU A 168 -3.98 2.61 -6.88
N VAL A 169 -3.30 3.76 -7.00
CA VAL A 169 -3.02 4.62 -5.85
C VAL A 169 -3.97 5.83 -5.76
N GLU A 170 -4.17 6.35 -4.56
CA GLU A 170 -4.78 7.65 -4.31
C GLU A 170 -3.74 8.58 -3.69
N ILE A 171 -3.56 9.77 -4.28
CA ILE A 171 -2.64 10.80 -3.79
C ILE A 171 -3.47 11.96 -3.25
N ARG A 172 -3.36 12.20 -1.94
CA ARG A 172 -4.09 13.24 -1.17
C ARG A 172 -3.16 14.42 -0.88
N THR A 173 -3.15 15.39 -1.79
CA THR A 173 -2.39 16.64 -1.68
C THR A 173 -3.08 17.74 -2.50
N SER A 174 -2.49 18.93 -2.61
CA SER A 174 -3.00 20.00 -3.49
C SER A 174 -2.94 19.60 -4.97
N GLU A 175 -3.79 20.19 -5.82
CA GLU A 175 -3.78 19.90 -7.26
C GLU A 175 -2.44 20.26 -7.93
N ASP A 176 -1.80 21.34 -7.48
CA ASP A 176 -0.47 21.75 -7.98
C ASP A 176 0.60 20.71 -7.63
N ASN A 177 0.60 20.21 -6.39
CA ASN A 177 1.51 19.14 -5.96
C ASN A 177 1.25 17.84 -6.70
N LYS A 178 -0.03 17.45 -6.85
CA LYS A 178 -0.42 16.24 -7.57
C LYS A 178 0.07 16.29 -9.02
N LYS A 179 -0.08 17.44 -9.69
CA LYS A 179 0.45 17.66 -11.03
C LYS A 179 1.98 17.52 -11.06
N ALA A 180 2.69 18.16 -10.12
CA ALA A 180 4.15 18.08 -10.04
C ALA A 180 4.65 16.65 -9.80
N ILE A 181 3.96 15.87 -8.97
CA ILE A 181 4.26 14.44 -8.73
C ILE A 181 4.09 13.64 -10.02
N ILE A 182 2.95 13.81 -10.71
CA ILE A 182 2.71 13.11 -11.99
C ILE A 182 3.76 13.49 -13.04
N ASP A 183 4.08 14.79 -13.17
CA ASP A 183 5.13 15.27 -14.08
C ASP A 183 6.52 14.68 -13.70
N GLY A 184 6.79 14.53 -12.40
CA GLY A 184 7.98 13.87 -11.86
C GLY A 184 8.08 12.40 -12.23
N LEU A 185 6.98 11.64 -12.04
CA LEU A 185 6.87 10.23 -12.45
C LEU A 185 7.09 10.07 -13.96
N MET A 186 6.50 10.94 -14.78
CA MET A 186 6.73 10.95 -16.22
C MET A 186 8.19 11.27 -16.54
N THR A 187 8.79 12.27 -15.88
CA THR A 187 10.18 12.67 -16.08
C THR A 187 11.16 11.55 -15.71
N TYR A 188 10.86 10.75 -14.67
CA TYR A 188 11.67 9.59 -14.30
C TYR A 188 11.87 8.62 -15.47
N GLY A 189 10.82 8.37 -16.26
CA GLY A 189 10.86 7.50 -17.44
C GLY A 189 11.79 7.97 -18.57
N ARG A 190 12.36 9.18 -18.47
CA ARG A 190 13.37 9.70 -19.41
C ARG A 190 14.80 9.34 -19.03
N LYS A 191 15.01 8.72 -17.87
CA LYS A 191 16.33 8.22 -17.46
C LYS A 191 16.84 7.18 -18.46
N ASN A 192 18.15 6.93 -18.41
CA ASN A 192 18.75 5.89 -19.24
C ASN A 192 18.17 4.51 -18.87
N LEU A 193 18.20 3.59 -19.83
CA LEU A 193 17.62 2.26 -19.64
C LEU A 193 18.20 1.55 -18.41
N LEU A 194 19.51 1.62 -18.18
CA LEU A 194 20.14 0.95 -17.04
C LEU A 194 19.47 1.37 -15.72
N THR A 195 19.21 2.66 -15.51
CA THR A 195 18.50 3.12 -14.31
C THR A 195 17.06 2.61 -14.23
N LEU A 196 16.36 2.45 -15.37
CA LEU A 196 14.99 1.94 -15.42
C LEU A 196 14.88 0.41 -15.28
N LEU A 197 16.01 -0.30 -15.22
CA LEU A 197 16.01 -1.74 -14.96
C LEU A 197 16.02 -2.05 -13.46
N TYR A 198 16.37 -1.09 -12.61
CA TYR A 198 16.47 -1.29 -11.16
C TYR A 198 15.45 -0.42 -10.42
N SER A 199 14.82 -1.01 -9.41
CA SER A 199 14.07 -0.24 -8.42
C SER A 199 15.04 0.71 -7.67
N PRO A 200 14.65 1.96 -7.37
CA PRO A 200 15.52 2.93 -6.71
C PRO A 200 15.60 2.79 -5.17
N GLU A 201 15.28 1.60 -4.62
CA GLU A 201 15.39 1.29 -3.18
C GLU A 201 16.80 1.46 -2.59
#